data_AF-A0A4Q9DJB3-F1
#
_entry.id   AF-A0A4Q9DJB3-F1
#
_cell.length_a   1.000
_cell.length_b   1.000
_cell.length_c   1.000
_cell.angle_alpha   90.00
_cell.angle_beta   90.00
_cell.angle_gamma   90.00
#
_symmetry.space_group_name_H-M   'P 1'
#
loop_
_entity.id
_entity.type
_entity.pdbx_description
1 polymer ?
#
loop_
_entity_poly.entity_id
_entity_poly.type
_entity_poly.pdbx_seq_one_letter_code
_entity_poly.pdbx_strand_id
1 'polypeptide(L)'
;MSLQAVFENMEKLIEAHQTLLDLGERKKQALIVNDIDQLTAAVNKEGRLIKQVTELDQQRIHAIGAFMLEKGYRPNPYVTISDLTKLIFKMDEKKALQTLQQTLLQTIERLKTLNELNRQLLEQSLTFVNYSLDLVLGPPEDEAVYQNPQQQQGYGFKRQGMFDSRA
;
A
#
# COMPACT_ATOMS: atom_id res chain seq x y z
N MET A 1 6.42 25.24 24.28
CA MET A 1 7.17 25.05 23.02
C MET A 1 6.96 23.64 22.47
N SER A 2 6.86 22.62 23.33
CA SER A 2 6.51 21.25 22.96
C SER A 2 5.23 21.09 22.12
N LEU A 3 4.14 21.80 22.45
CA LEU A 3 2.87 21.69 21.72
C LEU A 3 2.98 22.16 20.27
N GLN A 4 3.76 23.22 20.04
CA GLN A 4 3.98 23.75 18.69
C GLN A 4 4.77 22.76 17.83
N ALA A 5 5.73 22.04 18.42
CA ALA A 5 6.42 20.95 17.73
C ALA A 5 5.47 19.79 17.36
N VAL A 6 4.42 19.52 18.15
CA VAL A 6 3.39 18.53 17.78
C VAL A 6 2.61 19.01 16.55
N PHE A 7 2.22 20.29 16.51
CA PHE A 7 1.54 20.88 15.35
C PHE A 7 2.40 20.77 14.08
N GLU A 8 3.65 21.21 14.13
CA GLU A 8 4.57 21.16 13.00
C GLU A 8 4.80 19.73 12.49
N ASN A 9 4.97 18.76 13.39
CA ASN A 9 5.13 17.36 13.00
C ASN A 9 3.86 16.79 12.36
N MET A 10 2.69 17.19 12.84
CA MET A 10 1.41 16.79 12.24
C MET A 10 1.23 17.36 10.83
N GLU A 11 1.57 18.63 10.62
CA GLU A 11 1.51 19.26 9.30
C GLU A 11 2.46 18.58 8.31
N LYS A 12 3.72 18.33 8.72
CA LYS A 12 4.70 17.60 7.90
C LYS A 12 4.24 16.17 7.58
N LEU A 13 3.61 15.48 8.53
CA LEU A 13 3.03 14.15 8.29
C LEU A 13 1.92 14.23 7.24
N ILE A 14 1.03 15.23 7.31
CA ILE A 14 -0.02 15.42 6.31
C ILE A 14 0.59 15.66 4.92
N GLU A 15 1.55 16.57 4.81
CA GLU A 15 2.24 16.88 3.54
C GLU A 15 2.92 15.64 2.94
N ALA A 16 3.62 14.86 3.76
CA ALA A 16 4.25 13.62 3.32
C ALA A 16 3.22 12.59 2.82
N HIS A 17 2.07 12.46 3.50
CA HIS A 17 0.99 11.57 3.07
C HIS A 17 0.28 12.06 1.81
N GLN A 18 0.10 13.38 1.63
CA GLN A 18 -0.42 13.95 0.40
C GLN A 18 0.53 13.68 -0.78
N THR A 19 1.83 13.82 -0.56
CA THR A 19 2.85 13.50 -1.58
C THR A 19 2.83 12.00 -1.93
N LEU A 20 2.63 11.12 -0.95
CA LEU A 20 2.44 9.68 -1.20
C LEU A 20 1.17 9.40 -2.01
N LEU A 21 0.09 10.15 -1.78
CA LEU A 21 -1.15 10.04 -2.55
C LEU A 21 -0.93 10.42 -4.01
N ASP A 22 -0.22 11.53 -4.27
CA ASP A 22 0.14 11.95 -5.62
C ASP A 22 1.03 10.92 -6.34
N LEU A 23 1.99 10.32 -5.63
CA LEU A 23 2.80 9.23 -6.17
C LEU A 23 1.96 7.98 -6.46
N GLY A 24 1.00 7.64 -5.59
CA GLY A 24 0.06 6.55 -5.80
C GLY A 24 -0.79 6.76 -7.06
N GLU A 25 -1.19 7.99 -7.36
CA GLU A 25 -1.95 8.32 -8.58
C GLU A 25 -1.06 8.21 -9.83
N ARG A 26 0.19 8.67 -9.75
CA ARG A 26 1.17 8.48 -10.84
C ARG A 26 1.45 7.00 -11.09
N LYS A 27 1.56 6.21 -10.02
CA LYS A 27 1.72 4.76 -10.09
C LYS A 27 0.54 4.10 -10.78
N LYS A 28 -0.69 4.50 -10.43
CA LYS A 28 -1.92 4.06 -11.11
C LYS A 28 -1.85 4.34 -12.61
N GLN A 29 -1.48 5.57 -12.99
CA GLN A 29 -1.38 5.95 -14.39
C GLN A 29 -0.31 5.16 -15.13
N ALA A 30 0.87 4.98 -14.54
CA ALA A 30 1.96 4.18 -15.10
C ALA A 30 1.56 2.72 -15.32
N LEU A 31 0.79 2.12 -14.39
CA LEU A 31 0.25 0.77 -14.54
C LEU A 31 -0.72 0.67 -15.72
N ILE A 32 -1.61 1.65 -15.90
CA ILE A 32 -2.59 1.66 -17.00
C ILE A 32 -1.90 1.72 -18.37
N VAL A 33 -0.82 2.51 -18.50
CA VAL A 33 -0.07 2.65 -19.77
C VAL A 33 1.09 1.66 -19.90
N ASN A 34 1.28 0.78 -18.91
CA ASN A 34 2.39 -0.18 -18.82
C ASN A 34 3.79 0.46 -18.91
N ASP A 35 3.97 1.65 -18.32
CA ASP A 35 5.25 2.37 -18.27
C ASP A 35 6.07 1.92 -17.05
N ILE A 36 6.99 0.99 -17.29
CA ILE A 36 7.84 0.37 -16.26
C ILE A 36 8.86 1.37 -15.67
N ASP A 37 9.33 2.33 -16.46
CA ASP A 37 10.31 3.32 -16.01
C ASP A 37 9.67 4.28 -15.01
N GLN A 38 8.48 4.80 -15.33
CA GLN A 38 7.72 5.64 -14.41
C GLN A 38 7.29 4.87 -13.15
N LEU A 39 6.89 3.61 -13.30
CA LEU A 39 6.54 2.74 -12.17
C LEU A 39 7.72 2.58 -11.22
N THR A 40 8.92 2.30 -11.75
CA THR A 40 10.14 2.13 -10.96
C THR A 40 10.55 3.44 -10.28
N ALA A 41 10.47 4.57 -10.98
CA ALA A 41 10.75 5.88 -10.41
C ALA A 41 9.76 6.25 -9.29
N ALA A 42 8.47 5.93 -9.44
CA ALA A 42 7.46 6.16 -8.42
C ALA A 42 7.75 5.33 -7.15
N VAL A 43 8.00 4.03 -7.30
CA VAL A 43 8.32 3.12 -6.17
C VAL A 43 9.56 3.57 -5.40
N ASN A 44 10.61 4.00 -6.11
CA ASN A 44 11.83 4.51 -5.47
C ASN A 44 11.58 5.79 -4.65
N LYS A 45 10.70 6.68 -5.13
CA LYS A 45 10.31 7.89 -4.39
C LYS A 45 9.43 7.56 -3.19
N GLU A 46 8.46 6.65 -3.35
CA GLU A 46 7.63 6.14 -2.24
C GLU A 46 8.51 5.60 -1.12
N GLY A 47 9.53 4.79 -1.43
CA GLY A 47 10.44 4.23 -0.44
C GLY A 47 11.22 5.29 0.38
N ARG A 48 11.56 6.43 -0.21
CA ARG A 48 12.20 7.55 0.51
C ARG A 48 11.21 8.28 1.41
N LEU A 49 10.00 8.54 0.90
CA LEU A 49 8.93 9.19 1.68
C LEU A 49 8.48 8.34 2.86
N ILE A 50 8.40 7.01 2.72
CA ILE A 50 8.05 6.11 3.83
C ILE A 50 9.07 6.23 4.97
N LYS A 51 10.36 6.33 4.66
CA LYS A 51 11.41 6.58 5.68
C LYS A 51 11.20 7.91 6.37
N GLN A 52 10.95 8.98 5.60
CA GLN A 52 10.66 10.30 6.16
C GLN A 52 9.41 10.30 7.05
N VAL A 53 8.33 9.63 6.64
CA VAL A 53 7.11 9.47 7.46
C VAL A 53 7.43 8.75 8.76
N THR A 54 8.27 7.71 8.73
CA THR A 54 8.66 6.97 9.93
C THR A 54 9.44 7.86 10.91
N GLU A 55 10.37 8.67 10.41
CA GLU A 55 11.13 9.63 11.22
C GLU A 55 10.22 10.73 11.81
N LEU A 56 9.30 11.28 11.01
CA LEU A 56 8.33 12.28 11.47
C LEU A 56 7.38 11.72 12.52
N ASP A 57 6.96 10.45 12.40
CA ASP A 57 6.11 9.80 13.38
C ASP A 57 6.82 9.62 14.74
N GLN A 58 8.11 9.26 14.70
CA GLN A 58 8.95 9.22 15.89
C GLN A 58 9.09 10.61 16.53
N GLN A 59 9.38 11.64 15.72
CA GLN A 59 9.45 13.02 16.20
C GLN A 59 8.13 13.48 16.83
N ARG A 60 6.98 13.10 16.26
CA ARG A 60 5.66 13.34 16.85
C ARG A 60 5.52 12.68 18.22
N ILE A 61 5.90 11.41 18.36
CA ILE A 61 5.84 10.68 19.65
C ILE A 61 6.74 11.36 20.70
N HIS A 62 7.96 11.75 20.32
CA HIS A 62 8.86 12.48 21.21
C HIS A 62 8.31 13.85 21.64
N ALA A 63 7.73 14.61 20.71
CA ALA A 63 7.10 15.91 20.99
C ALA A 63 5.91 15.76 21.94
N ILE A 64 5.08 14.73 21.77
CA ILE A 64 3.99 14.38 22.69
C ILE A 64 4.54 14.08 24.08
N GLY A 65 5.59 13.25 24.18
CA GLY A 65 6.22 12.93 25.47
C GLY A 65 6.78 14.17 26.18
N ALA A 66 7.42 15.08 25.44
CA ALA A 66 7.91 16.34 25.97
C ALA A 66 6.77 17.24 26.49
N PHE A 67 5.66 17.33 25.75
CA PHE A 67 4.48 18.08 26.17
C PHE A 67 3.86 17.51 27.45
N MET A 68 3.77 16.18 27.56
CA MET A 68 3.27 15.53 28.78
C MET A 68 4.14 15.84 29.99
N LEU A 69 5.46 15.81 29.82
CA LEU A 69 6.42 16.11 30.87
C LEU A 69 6.33 17.59 31.32
N GLU A 70 6.19 18.53 30.38
CA GLU A 70 5.94 19.95 30.68
C GLU A 70 4.64 20.15 31.50
N LYS A 71 3.64 19.27 31.31
CA LYS A 71 2.36 19.30 32.04
C LYS A 71 2.37 18.46 33.33
N GLY A 72 3.50 17.87 33.70
CA GLY A 72 3.64 17.08 34.93
C GLY A 72 3.11 15.64 34.85
N TYR A 73 2.83 15.13 33.64
CA TYR A 73 2.43 13.74 33.43
C TYR A 73 3.65 12.87 33.12
N ARG A 74 3.57 11.57 33.45
CA ARG A 74 4.59 10.60 33.03
C ARG A 74 4.52 10.41 31.51
N PRO A 75 5.62 10.57 30.78
CA PRO A 75 5.63 10.33 29.34
C PRO A 75 5.29 8.87 29.08
N ASN A 76 4.27 8.63 28.28
CA ASN A 76 3.87 7.29 27.85
C ASN A 76 3.85 7.26 26.32
N PRO A 77 4.64 6.37 25.68
CA PRO A 77 4.71 6.28 24.22
C PRO A 77 3.40 5.83 23.56
N TYR A 78 2.46 5.26 24.32
CA TYR A 78 1.14 4.85 23.82
C TYR A 78 0.09 5.96 23.83
N VAL A 79 0.46 7.18 24.22
CA VAL A 79 -0.49 8.29 24.32
C VAL A 79 -0.86 8.78 22.92
N THR A 80 -2.15 8.68 22.62
CA THR A 80 -2.68 9.09 21.32
C THR A 80 -2.93 10.60 21.28
N ILE A 81 -3.01 11.16 20.09
CA ILE A 81 -3.44 12.55 19.87
C ILE A 81 -4.83 12.80 20.48
N SER A 82 -5.72 11.80 20.41
CA SER A 82 -7.04 11.85 21.03
C SER A 82 -6.95 12.04 22.55
N ASP A 83 -5.95 11.45 23.21
CA ASP A 83 -5.72 11.67 24.64
C ASP A 83 -5.05 13.02 24.91
N LEU A 84 -4.17 13.49 24.01
CA LEU A 84 -3.59 14.83 24.08
C LEU A 84 -4.66 15.93 24.07
N THR A 85 -5.71 15.78 23.26
CA THR A 85 -6.81 16.76 23.19
C THR A 85 -7.62 16.89 24.49
N LYS A 86 -7.52 15.91 25.42
CA LYS A 86 -8.12 15.99 26.76
C LYS A 86 -7.25 16.78 27.74
N LEU A 87 -5.95 16.88 27.47
CA LEU A 87 -4.94 17.56 28.30
C LEU A 87 -4.75 19.03 27.91
N ILE A 88 -5.27 19.44 26.75
CA ILE A 88 -5.20 20.82 26.26
C ILE A 88 -6.37 21.62 26.83
N PHE A 89 -6.05 22.67 27.59
CA PHE A 89 -7.03 23.55 28.24
C PHE A 89 -7.57 24.64 27.30
N LYS A 90 -6.78 25.09 26.32
CA LYS A 90 -7.20 26.12 25.36
C LYS A 90 -8.04 25.50 24.24
N MET A 91 -9.24 26.07 24.04
CA MET A 91 -10.21 25.53 23.09
C MET A 91 -9.72 25.62 21.63
N ASP A 92 -9.02 26.70 21.26
CA ASP A 92 -8.54 26.90 19.89
C ASP A 92 -7.45 25.89 19.51
N GLU A 93 -6.47 25.69 20.39
CA GLU A 93 -5.40 24.69 20.21
C GLU A 93 -6.00 23.27 20.13
N LYS A 94 -7.01 22.97 20.95
CA LYS A 94 -7.71 21.69 20.90
C LYS A 94 -8.40 21.46 19.55
N LYS A 95 -9.15 22.46 19.06
CA LYS A 95 -9.84 22.36 17.76
C LYS A 95 -8.84 22.21 16.61
N ALA A 96 -7.78 23.00 16.60
CA ALA A 96 -6.75 22.92 15.56
C ALA A 96 -6.12 21.52 15.49
N LEU A 97 -5.78 20.94 16.64
CA LEU A 97 -5.19 19.60 16.69
C LEU A 97 -6.16 18.51 16.22
N GLN A 98 -7.44 18.64 16.59
CA GLN A 98 -8.49 17.73 16.10
C GLN A 98 -8.66 17.82 14.58
N THR A 99 -8.62 19.03 14.01
CA THR A 99 -8.68 19.22 12.56
C THR A 99 -7.50 18.54 11.87
N LEU A 100 -6.27 18.77 12.34
CA LEU A 100 -5.08 18.12 11.77
C LEU A 100 -5.16 16.59 11.87
N GLN A 101 -5.61 16.06 13.00
CA GLN A 101 -5.81 14.63 13.19
C GLN A 101 -6.82 14.07 12.17
N GLN A 102 -7.97 14.74 12.00
CA GLN A 102 -8.98 14.32 11.04
C GLN A 102 -8.46 14.37 9.60
N THR A 103 -7.77 15.45 9.22
CA THR A 103 -7.17 15.58 7.89
C THR A 103 -6.15 14.48 7.61
N LEU A 104 -5.29 14.16 8.59
CA LEU A 104 -4.32 13.08 8.44
C LEU A 104 -5.01 11.73 8.27
N LEU A 105 -6.00 11.41 9.11
CA LEU A 105 -6.77 10.15 9.01
C LEU A 105 -7.47 10.01 7.66
N GLN A 106 -8.12 11.08 7.18
CA GLN A 106 -8.77 11.08 5.87
C GLN A 106 -7.75 10.86 4.74
N THR A 107 -6.56 11.47 4.83
CA THR A 107 -5.50 11.31 3.83
C THR A 107 -4.97 9.86 3.82
N ILE A 108 -4.79 9.26 5.00
CA ILE A 108 -4.37 7.86 5.14
C ILE A 108 -5.41 6.90 4.56
N GLU A 109 -6.69 7.10 4.86
CA GLU A 109 -7.77 6.27 4.30
C GLU A 109 -7.78 6.34 2.77
N ARG A 110 -7.68 7.55 2.19
CA ARG A 110 -7.59 7.71 0.73
C ARG A 110 -6.37 7.00 0.14
N LEU A 111 -5.21 7.13 0.78
CA LEU A 111 -3.99 6.45 0.36
C LEU A 111 -4.14 4.92 0.40
N LYS A 112 -4.81 4.39 1.42
CA LYS A 112 -5.08 2.95 1.56
C LYS A 112 -6.00 2.45 0.43
N THR A 113 -7.08 3.17 0.12
CA THR A 113 -7.96 2.82 -1.00
C THR A 113 -7.21 2.84 -2.34
N LEU A 114 -6.37 3.84 -2.56
CA LEU A 114 -5.57 3.97 -3.78
C LEU A 114 -4.54 2.85 -3.92
N ASN A 115 -3.87 2.47 -2.83
CA ASN A 115 -2.93 1.36 -2.82
C ASN A 115 -3.63 0.03 -3.14
N GLU A 116 -4.81 -0.19 -2.55
CA GLU A 116 -5.63 -1.37 -2.84
C GLU A 116 -6.02 -1.45 -4.33
N LEU A 117 -6.44 -0.34 -4.92
CA LEU A 117 -6.75 -0.28 -6.35
C LEU A 117 -5.52 -0.58 -7.21
N ASN A 118 -4.36 0.00 -6.87
CA ASN A 118 -3.11 -0.26 -7.59
C ASN A 118 -2.66 -1.72 -7.48
N ARG A 119 -2.90 -2.37 -6.33
CA ARG A 119 -2.66 -3.80 -6.14
C ARG A 119 -3.54 -4.64 -7.08
N GLN A 120 -4.83 -4.33 -7.16
CA GLN A 120 -5.76 -5.03 -8.06
C GLN A 120 -5.36 -4.87 -9.53
N LEU A 121 -4.96 -3.67 -9.96
CA LEU A 121 -4.46 -3.44 -11.33
C LEU A 121 -3.20 -4.27 -11.63
N LEU A 122 -2.28 -4.38 -10.68
CA LEU A 122 -1.09 -5.22 -10.81
C LEU A 122 -1.46 -6.71 -10.92
N GLU A 123 -2.35 -7.20 -10.06
CA GLU A 123 -2.81 -8.60 -10.09
C GLU A 123 -3.49 -8.94 -11.42
N GLN A 124 -4.34 -8.04 -11.94
CA GLN A 124 -4.97 -8.19 -13.25
C GLN A 124 -3.93 -8.21 -14.39
N SER A 125 -2.94 -7.31 -14.34
CA SER A 125 -1.87 -7.26 -15.34
C SER A 125 -1.03 -8.54 -15.36
N LEU A 126 -0.68 -9.06 -14.19
CA LEU A 126 0.03 -10.34 -14.06
C LEU A 126 -0.79 -11.52 -14.57
N THR A 127 -2.08 -11.54 -14.24
CA THR A 127 -3.01 -12.58 -14.73
C THR A 127 -3.08 -12.58 -16.25
N PHE A 128 -3.18 -11.39 -16.87
CA PHE A 128 -3.19 -11.25 -18.32
C PHE A 128 -1.88 -11.70 -18.97
N VAL A 129 -0.73 -11.34 -18.39
CA VAL A 129 0.59 -11.78 -18.88
C VAL A 129 0.72 -13.31 -18.79
N ASN A 130 0.35 -13.91 -17.66
CA ASN A 130 0.39 -15.38 -17.49
C ASN A 130 -0.52 -16.08 -18.51
N TYR A 131 -1.75 -15.61 -18.66
CA TYR A 131 -2.67 -16.15 -19.67
C TYR A 131 -2.11 -16.03 -21.08
N SER A 132 -1.48 -14.90 -21.41
CA SER A 132 -0.84 -14.69 -22.71
C SER A 132 0.34 -15.64 -22.93
N LEU A 133 1.14 -15.89 -21.89
CA LEU A 133 2.24 -16.87 -21.93
C LEU A 133 1.71 -18.29 -22.13
N ASP A 134 0.65 -18.69 -21.43
CA ASP A 134 0.03 -20.01 -21.57
C ASP A 134 -0.49 -20.24 -23.00
N LEU A 135 -1.06 -19.21 -23.62
CA LEU A 135 -1.51 -19.27 -25.01
C LEU A 135 -0.36 -19.39 -26.01
N VAL A 136 0.75 -18.67 -25.78
CA VAL A 136 1.91 -18.65 -26.68
C VAL A 136 2.75 -19.92 -26.55
N LEU A 137 2.93 -20.42 -25.32
CA LEU A 137 3.70 -21.64 -25.04
C LEU A 137 2.92 -22.90 -25.42
N GLY A 138 1.59 -22.81 -25.57
CA GLY A 138 0.72 -23.94 -25.86
C GLY A 138 0.73 -24.99 -24.74
N PRO A 139 -0.10 -26.04 -24.82
CA PRO A 139 0.22 -27.27 -24.08
C PRO A 139 1.65 -27.67 -24.46
N PRO A 140 2.46 -28.20 -23.53
CA PRO A 140 3.68 -28.88 -23.95
C PRO A 140 3.25 -29.85 -25.04
N GLU A 141 3.85 -29.75 -26.22
CA GLU A 141 3.64 -30.76 -27.25
C GLU A 141 4.10 -32.06 -26.60
N ASP A 142 3.15 -32.84 -26.04
CA ASP A 142 3.27 -34.28 -26.02
C ASP A 142 3.53 -34.58 -27.48
N GLU A 143 4.80 -34.86 -27.79
CA GLU A 143 5.28 -35.21 -29.12
C GLU A 143 4.15 -36.00 -29.78
N ALA A 144 3.53 -35.42 -30.81
CA ALA A 144 2.64 -36.16 -31.66
C ALA A 144 3.51 -37.11 -32.49
N VAL A 145 4.21 -38.03 -31.80
CA VAL A 145 4.81 -39.21 -32.37
C VAL A 145 3.65 -39.90 -33.02
N TYR A 146 3.66 -39.88 -34.35
CA TYR A 146 2.74 -40.62 -35.18
C TYR A 146 2.89 -42.11 -34.82
N GLN A 147 2.15 -42.58 -33.82
CA GLN A 147 2.13 -43.98 -33.47
C GLN A 147 1.30 -44.69 -34.54
N ASN A 148 2.01 -45.50 -35.32
CA ASN A 148 1.48 -46.29 -36.42
C ASN A 148 0.24 -47.09 -35.93
N PRO A 149 -0.91 -47.03 -36.62
CA PRO A 149 -2.18 -47.63 -36.17
C PRO A 149 -2.16 -49.16 -35.96
N GLN A 150 -1.08 -49.84 -36.37
CA GLN A 150 -0.93 -51.30 -36.26
C GLN A 150 -0.40 -51.78 -34.89
N GLN A 151 -0.05 -50.89 -33.96
CA GLN A 151 0.45 -51.27 -32.62
C GLN A 151 -0.56 -51.03 -31.49
N GLN A 152 -1.86 -51.19 -31.76
CA GLN A 152 -2.86 -51.27 -30.68
C GLN A 152 -2.81 -52.63 -29.98
N GLN A 153 -1.81 -52.88 -29.14
CA GLN A 153 -1.92 -53.91 -28.11
C GLN A 153 -1.23 -53.45 -26.82
N GLY A 154 -2.05 -52.95 -25.90
CA GLY A 154 -1.72 -52.84 -24.48
C GLY A 154 -1.66 -51.41 -23.95
N TYR A 155 -2.36 -51.20 -22.84
CA TYR A 155 -2.41 -49.98 -22.01
C TYR A 155 -3.36 -48.87 -22.44
N GLY A 156 -4.64 -49.11 -22.14
CA GLY A 156 -5.60 -48.03 -21.92
C GLY A 156 -5.24 -47.24 -20.67
N PHE A 157 -4.51 -46.13 -20.84
CA PHE A 157 -4.58 -45.01 -19.90
C PHE A 157 -5.77 -44.13 -20.29
N LYS A 158 -6.93 -44.40 -19.69
CA LYS A 158 -7.97 -43.37 -19.56
C LYS A 158 -7.40 -42.30 -18.62
N ARG A 159 -7.10 -41.11 -19.14
CA ARG A 159 -7.03 -39.92 -18.28
C ARG A 159 -8.15 -38.95 -18.65
N GLN A 160 -8.96 -38.76 -17.62
CA GLN A 160 -10.08 -37.85 -17.47
C GLN A 160 -9.67 -36.44 -17.90
N GLY A 161 -10.41 -35.85 -18.83
CA GLY A 161 -10.28 -34.43 -19.14
C GLY A 161 -10.59 -33.61 -17.89
N MET A 162 -9.60 -32.89 -17.38
CA MET A 162 -9.78 -31.92 -16.30
C MET A 162 -10.27 -30.60 -16.90
N PHE A 163 -11.54 -30.60 -17.30
CA PHE A 163 -12.38 -29.41 -17.29
C PHE A 163 -13.51 -29.70 -16.31
N ASP A 164 -13.24 -29.46 -15.02
CA ASP A 164 -14.31 -29.23 -14.05
C ASP A 164 -14.17 -27.78 -13.58
N SER A 165 -14.68 -26.89 -14.42
CA SER A 165 -14.99 -25.52 -14.05
C SER A 165 -16.23 -25.57 -13.14
N ARG A 166 -16.03 -25.42 -11.84
CA ARG A 166 -17.12 -25.13 -10.90
C ARG A 166 -16.84 -23.85 -10.13
N ALA A 167 -17.81 -22.95 -10.32
CA ALA A 167 -18.38 -21.91 -9.45
C ALA A 167 -17.65 -21.56 -8.15
#